data_AF-A0A7S2DBQ6-F1
#
_entry.id   AF-A0A7S2DBQ6-F1
#
_cell.length_a   1.000
_cell.length_b   1.000
_cell.length_c   1.000
_cell.angle_alpha   90.00
_cell.angle_beta   90.00
_cell.angle_gamma   90.00
#
_symmetry.space_group_name_H-M   'P 1'
#
loop_
_entity.id
_entity.type
_entity.pdbx_description
1 polymer ?
#
loop_
_entity_poly.entity_id
_entity_poly.type
_entity_poly.pdbx_seq_one_letter_code
_entity_poly.pdbx_strand_id
1 'polypeptide(L)'
;KVHLADGDNAACLEVLKRSTSVNVRMISMGFTAEVASGCAVDTAAVHALQACANHQLVPTSRLHNNVLSSLDKTSPPEAVLAWIARMRDSGVDVDRVACNIQLKAHCAMDGGLEPAVELLTSMMRDTTGGPPTP
;
A
#
# COMPACT_ATOMS: atom_id res chain seq x y z
N LYS A 1 -19.19 -20.47 -12.93
CA LYS A 1 -18.95 -19.37 -11.96
C LYS A 1 -18.80 -18.10 -12.77
N VAL A 2 -19.72 -17.16 -12.59
CA VAL A 2 -20.05 -16.11 -13.56
C VAL A 2 -18.92 -15.07 -13.64
N HIS A 3 -18.34 -14.88 -14.82
CA HIS A 3 -17.39 -13.81 -15.15
C HIS A 3 -18.23 -12.61 -15.61
N LEU A 4 -18.51 -11.68 -14.69
CA LEU A 4 -19.18 -10.41 -14.95
C LEU A 4 -18.38 -9.34 -14.20
N ALA A 5 -17.30 -8.82 -14.79
CA ALA A 5 -16.57 -7.66 -14.24
C ALA A 5 -15.55 -6.99 -15.20
N ASP A 6 -15.41 -7.42 -16.46
CA ASP A 6 -14.25 -7.01 -17.29
C ASP A 6 -14.30 -5.60 -17.89
N GLY A 7 -15.46 -4.92 -17.90
CA GLY A 7 -15.59 -3.64 -18.61
C GLY A 7 -15.52 -2.38 -17.75
N ASP A 8 -16.12 -2.40 -16.56
CA ASP A 8 -16.42 -1.17 -15.79
C ASP A 8 -15.44 -0.88 -14.66
N ASN A 9 -14.65 -1.87 -14.24
CA ASN A 9 -13.84 -1.75 -13.03
C ASN A 9 -12.60 -0.87 -13.21
N ALA A 10 -11.97 -0.87 -14.38
CA ALA A 10 -10.81 -0.01 -14.68
C ALA A 10 -11.18 1.48 -14.78
N ALA A 11 -12.44 1.80 -15.11
CA ALA A 11 -12.92 3.18 -15.19
C ALA A 11 -13.26 3.78 -13.81
N CYS A 12 -13.27 2.96 -12.75
CA CYS A 12 -13.79 3.37 -11.44
C CYS A 12 -12.99 4.54 -10.84
N LEU A 13 -11.65 4.49 -10.88
CA LEU A 13 -10.82 5.58 -10.37
C LEU A 13 -10.89 6.85 -11.23
N GLU A 14 -11.04 6.71 -12.55
CA GLU A 14 -11.25 7.86 -13.45
C GLU A 14 -12.58 8.57 -13.19
N VAL A 15 -13.65 7.83 -12.92
CA VAL A 15 -14.94 8.39 -12.52
C VAL A 15 -14.82 9.09 -11.17
N LEU A 16 -14.09 8.49 -10.22
CA LEU A 16 -13.83 9.12 -8.92
C LEU A 16 -13.05 10.42 -9.06
N LYS A 17 -12.07 10.53 -9.97
CA LYS A 17 -11.34 11.79 -10.22
C LYS A 17 -12.26 12.94 -10.64
N ARG A 18 -13.41 12.66 -11.27
CA ARG A 18 -14.37 13.67 -11.78
C ARG A 18 -15.56 13.93 -10.85
N SER A 19 -15.70 13.17 -9.77
CA SER A 19 -16.86 13.22 -8.88
C SER A 19 -16.72 14.32 -7.82
N THR A 20 -17.80 15.02 -7.47
CA THR A 20 -17.76 16.12 -6.49
C THR A 20 -17.76 15.69 -5.02
N SER A 21 -18.15 14.44 -4.73
CA SER A 21 -18.20 13.89 -3.37
C SER A 21 -17.50 12.55 -3.31
N VAL A 22 -16.20 12.58 -3.00
CA VAL A 22 -15.38 11.36 -2.87
C VAL A 22 -14.78 11.31 -1.46
N ASN A 23 -14.69 10.10 -0.92
CA ASN A 23 -13.96 9.83 0.31
C ASN A 23 -12.89 8.75 0.08
N VAL A 24 -11.96 8.61 1.01
CA VAL A 24 -10.83 7.66 0.89
C VAL A 24 -11.31 6.20 0.77
N ARG A 25 -12.46 5.85 1.35
CA ARG A 25 -13.04 4.49 1.23
C ARG A 25 -13.45 4.18 -0.21
N MET A 26 -14.06 5.13 -0.91
CA MET A 26 -14.42 4.97 -2.32
C MET A 26 -13.15 4.79 -3.18
N ILE A 27 -12.09 5.55 -2.89
CA ILE A 27 -10.80 5.41 -3.56
C ILE A 27 -10.18 4.03 -3.28
N SER A 28 -10.19 3.54 -2.04
CA SER A 28 -9.74 2.17 -1.72
C SER A 28 -10.53 1.09 -2.47
N MET A 29 -11.84 1.28 -2.63
CA MET A 29 -12.68 0.36 -3.40
C MET A 29 -12.35 0.43 -4.89
N GLY A 30 -12.19 1.63 -5.45
CA GLY A 30 -11.79 1.83 -6.84
C GLY A 30 -10.45 1.18 -7.16
N PHE A 31 -9.45 1.37 -6.28
CA PHE A 31 -8.16 0.67 -6.37
C PHE A 31 -8.32 -0.85 -6.43
N THR A 32 -9.12 -1.42 -5.52
CA THR A 32 -9.30 -2.87 -5.44
C THR A 32 -10.00 -3.41 -6.70
N ALA A 33 -10.97 -2.67 -7.23
CA ALA A 33 -11.67 -3.02 -8.47
C ALA A 33 -10.72 -2.96 -9.68
N GLU A 34 -9.89 -1.92 -9.77
CA GLU A 34 -8.93 -1.75 -10.86
C GLU A 34 -7.87 -2.86 -10.86
N VAL A 35 -7.31 -3.22 -9.69
CA VAL A 35 -6.41 -4.38 -9.57
C VAL A 35 -7.11 -5.68 -9.93
N ALA A 36 -8.36 -5.88 -9.51
CA ALA A 36 -9.14 -7.07 -9.85
C ALA A 36 -9.47 -7.17 -11.35
N SER A 37 -9.48 -6.05 -12.08
CA SER A 37 -9.63 -6.00 -13.53
C SER A 37 -8.35 -6.31 -14.33
N GLY A 38 -7.25 -6.61 -13.63
CA GLY A 38 -5.96 -6.93 -14.25
C GLY A 38 -5.04 -5.73 -14.46
N CYS A 39 -5.37 -4.55 -13.93
CA CYS A 39 -4.46 -3.42 -13.93
C CYS A 39 -3.25 -3.69 -13.03
N ALA A 40 -2.08 -3.22 -13.43
CA ALA A 40 -0.87 -3.33 -12.65
C ALA A 40 -1.03 -2.54 -11.32
N VAL A 41 -0.60 -3.15 -10.21
CA VAL A 41 -0.84 -2.62 -8.87
C VAL A 41 -0.18 -1.25 -8.67
N ASP A 42 1.01 -1.03 -9.24
CA ASP A 42 1.71 0.25 -9.23
C ASP A 42 0.89 1.35 -9.91
N THR A 43 0.31 1.04 -11.08
CA THR A 43 -0.48 1.97 -11.88
C THR A 43 -1.79 2.30 -11.17
N ALA A 44 -2.52 1.29 -10.70
CA ALA A 44 -3.74 1.46 -9.93
C ALA A 44 -3.48 2.28 -8.64
N ALA A 45 -2.34 2.07 -8.00
CA ALA A 45 -1.97 2.81 -6.80
C ALA A 45 -1.65 4.28 -7.09
N VAL A 46 -0.99 4.58 -8.22
CA VAL A 46 -0.79 5.97 -8.69
C VAL A 46 -2.13 6.64 -8.97
N HIS A 47 -3.06 5.96 -9.64
CA HIS A 47 -4.40 6.48 -9.89
C HIS A 47 -5.16 6.77 -8.59
N ALA A 48 -5.05 5.90 -7.59
CA ALA A 48 -5.65 6.09 -6.27
C ALA A 48 -5.07 7.32 -5.55
N LEU A 49 -3.74 7.51 -5.57
CA LEU A 49 -3.10 8.68 -4.97
C LEU A 49 -3.44 9.98 -5.70
N GLN A 50 -3.53 9.94 -7.03
CA GLN A 50 -4.00 11.08 -7.83
C GLN A 50 -5.44 11.44 -7.49
N ALA A 51 -6.33 10.45 -7.33
CA ALA A 51 -7.69 10.70 -6.90
C ALA A 51 -7.73 11.32 -5.49
N CYS A 52 -6.89 10.88 -4.55
CA CYS A 52 -6.75 11.52 -3.24
C CYS A 52 -6.31 12.98 -3.38
N ALA A 53 -5.27 13.25 -4.17
CA ALA A 53 -4.75 14.61 -4.37
C ALA A 53 -5.78 15.56 -5.00
N ASN A 54 -6.53 15.09 -6.01
CA ASN A 54 -7.56 15.88 -6.69
C ASN A 54 -8.70 16.31 -5.75
N HIS A 55 -9.00 15.50 -4.74
CA HIS A 55 -10.04 15.76 -3.74
C HIS A 55 -9.50 16.36 -2.43
N GLN A 56 -8.21 16.74 -2.40
CA GLN A 56 -7.50 17.17 -1.19
C GLN A 56 -7.67 16.20 0.01
N LEU A 57 -7.75 14.91 -0.28
CA LEU A 57 -7.86 13.85 0.71
C LEU A 57 -6.46 13.34 1.05
N VAL A 58 -6.20 13.13 2.34
CA VAL A 58 -4.97 12.48 2.79
C VAL A 58 -5.13 10.96 2.65
N PRO A 59 -4.24 10.28 1.90
CA PRO A 59 -4.19 8.82 1.87
C PRO A 59 -4.06 8.26 3.28
N THR A 60 -4.92 7.32 3.66
CA THR A 60 -4.84 6.69 4.99
C THR A 60 -3.83 5.55 4.98
N SER A 61 -3.26 5.21 6.13
CA SER A 61 -2.41 4.02 6.30
C SER A 61 -3.09 2.75 5.76
N ARG A 62 -4.43 2.66 5.89
CA ARG A 62 -5.22 1.54 5.33
C ARG A 62 -5.15 1.47 3.80
N LEU A 63 -5.21 2.60 3.08
CA LEU A 63 -5.09 2.62 1.62
C LEU A 63 -3.69 2.13 1.20
N HIS A 64 -2.64 2.62 1.86
CA HIS A 64 -1.28 2.18 1.60
C HIS A 64 -1.07 0.70 1.91
N ASN A 65 -1.61 0.19 3.01
CA ASN A 65 -1.52 -1.23 3.35
C ASN A 65 -2.24 -2.12 2.35
N ASN A 66 -3.36 -1.65 1.77
CA ASN A 66 -4.03 -2.35 0.68
C ASN A 66 -3.14 -2.44 -0.56
N VAL A 67 -2.45 -1.35 -0.91
CA VAL A 67 -1.48 -1.36 -2.01
C VAL A 67 -0.34 -2.33 -1.72
N LEU A 68 0.28 -2.25 -0.53
CA LEU A 68 1.36 -3.14 -0.11
C LEU A 68 0.94 -4.61 -0.13
N SER A 69 -0.24 -4.93 0.38
CA SER A 69 -0.75 -6.31 0.38
C SER A 69 -1.01 -6.84 -1.03
N SER A 70 -1.26 -5.96 -1.99
CA SER A 70 -1.44 -6.32 -3.40
C SER A 70 -0.08 -6.48 -4.10
N LEU A 71 0.87 -5.58 -3.82
CA LEU A 71 2.25 -5.66 -4.31
C LEU A 71 2.95 -6.94 -3.81
N ASP A 72 2.86 -7.26 -2.52
CA ASP A 72 3.47 -8.46 -1.92
C ASP A 72 3.03 -9.78 -2.57
N LYS A 73 1.85 -9.80 -3.20
CA LYS A 73 1.28 -11.00 -3.85
C LYS A 73 1.58 -11.09 -5.34
N THR A 74 1.81 -9.97 -6.00
CA THR A 74 1.77 -9.88 -7.47
C THR A 74 3.02 -9.26 -8.08
N SER A 75 3.82 -8.56 -7.27
CA SER A 75 4.95 -7.75 -7.71
C SER A 75 6.25 -8.25 -7.07
N PRO A 76 7.39 -7.94 -7.69
CA PRO A 76 8.69 -8.33 -7.14
C PRO A 76 9.00 -7.54 -5.85
N PRO A 77 9.88 -8.05 -4.98
CA PRO A 77 10.17 -7.46 -3.67
C PRO A 77 10.67 -6.01 -3.77
N GLU A 78 11.37 -5.63 -4.84
CA GLU A 78 11.81 -4.28 -5.13
C GLU A 78 10.65 -3.28 -5.16
N ALA A 79 9.53 -3.66 -5.79
CA ALA A 79 8.35 -2.81 -5.90
C ALA A 79 7.69 -2.56 -4.53
N VAL A 80 7.70 -3.59 -3.67
CA VAL A 80 7.24 -3.48 -2.28
C VAL A 80 8.11 -2.49 -1.51
N LEU A 81 9.44 -2.63 -1.58
CA LEU A 81 10.38 -1.75 -0.89
C LEU A 81 10.28 -0.30 -1.38
N ALA A 82 10.16 -0.09 -2.68
CA ALA A 82 9.98 1.24 -3.27
C ALA A 82 8.68 1.91 -2.77
N TRP A 83 7.60 1.15 -2.62
CA TRP A 83 6.35 1.70 -2.07
C TRP A 83 6.46 2.07 -0.59
N ILE A 84 7.19 1.29 0.21
CA ILE A 84 7.43 1.60 1.62
C ILE A 84 8.30 2.86 1.78
N ALA A 85 9.33 3.01 0.93
CA ALA A 85 10.11 4.25 0.89
C ALA A 85 9.21 5.45 0.60
N ARG A 86 8.30 5.32 -0.39
CA ARG A 86 7.32 6.36 -0.72
C ARG A 86 6.38 6.70 0.46
N MET A 87 5.96 5.70 1.25
CA MET A 87 5.15 5.96 2.44
C MET A 87 5.88 6.84 3.45
N ARG A 88 7.15 6.51 3.73
CA ARG A 88 8.00 7.30 4.64
C ARG A 88 8.22 8.72 4.12
N ASP A 89 8.51 8.88 2.83
CA ASP A 89 8.70 10.19 2.20
C ASP A 89 7.42 11.03 2.24
N SER A 90 6.25 10.39 2.16
CA SER A 90 4.96 11.06 2.30
C SER A 90 4.58 11.41 3.75
N GLY A 91 5.44 11.10 4.73
CA GLY A 91 5.17 11.33 6.15
C GLY A 91 4.08 10.43 6.73
N VAL A 92 3.71 9.36 6.03
CA VAL A 92 2.74 8.38 6.52
C VAL A 92 3.47 7.37 7.39
N ASP A 93 3.00 7.22 8.62
CA ASP A 93 3.58 6.26 9.56
C ASP A 93 3.44 4.83 9.05
N VAL A 94 4.57 4.11 9.04
CA VAL A 94 4.67 2.75 8.55
C VAL A 94 4.29 1.82 9.69
N ASP A 95 3.14 1.17 9.58
CA ASP A 95 2.64 0.31 10.65
C ASP A 95 3.32 -1.06 10.68
N ARG A 96 2.96 -1.87 11.68
CA ARG A 96 3.48 -3.23 11.84
C ARG A 96 3.21 -4.12 10.63
N VAL A 97 2.10 -3.90 9.92
CA VAL A 97 1.76 -4.70 8.73
C VAL A 97 2.74 -4.38 7.61
N ALA A 98 2.97 -3.10 7.34
CA ALA A 98 3.92 -2.64 6.34
C ALA A 98 5.36 -3.09 6.67
N CYS A 99 5.79 -3.01 7.93
CA CYS A 99 7.10 -3.52 8.36
C CYS A 99 7.24 -5.04 8.16
N ASN A 100 6.21 -5.84 8.47
CA ASN A 100 6.24 -7.28 8.24
C ASN A 100 6.35 -7.63 6.76
N ILE A 101 5.64 -6.88 5.90
CA ILE A 101 5.73 -7.01 4.45
C ILE A 101 7.14 -6.63 3.97
N GLN A 102 7.73 -5.56 4.54
CA GLN A 102 9.11 -5.16 4.23
C GLN A 102 10.13 -6.24 4.59
N LEU A 103 10.01 -6.85 5.77
CA LEU A 103 10.88 -7.95 6.21
C LEU A 103 10.80 -9.13 5.25
N LYS A 104 9.58 -9.52 4.87
CA LYS A 104 9.36 -10.60 3.90
C LYS A 104 10.00 -10.27 2.55
N ALA A 105 9.85 -9.03 2.07
CA ALA A 105 10.45 -8.59 0.81
C ALA A 105 11.98 -8.63 0.86
N HIS A 106 12.60 -8.14 1.94
CA HIS A 106 14.06 -8.24 2.13
C HIS A 106 14.54 -9.70 2.15
N CYS A 107 13.86 -10.58 2.89
CA CYS A 107 14.23 -12.00 2.94
C CYS A 107 14.07 -12.72 1.58
N ALA A 108 13.25 -12.20 0.67
CA ALA A 108 13.07 -12.77 -0.67
C ALA A 108 14.16 -12.35 -1.66
N MET A 109 14.99 -11.35 -1.33
CA MET A 109 16.09 -10.88 -2.18
C MET A 109 17.40 -11.60 -1.85
N ASP A 110 18.21 -11.87 -2.86
CA ASP A 110 19.58 -12.34 -2.66
C ASP A 110 20.39 -11.32 -1.84
N GLY A 111 20.96 -11.76 -0.72
CA GLY A 111 21.71 -10.89 0.19
C GLY A 111 20.84 -9.97 1.07
N GLY A 112 19.50 -10.10 1.04
CA GLY A 112 18.61 -9.24 1.82
C GLY A 112 18.51 -9.56 3.32
N LEU A 113 19.29 -10.52 3.82
CA LEU A 113 19.34 -10.89 5.24
C LEU A 113 19.84 -9.73 6.11
N GLU A 114 20.89 -9.02 5.70
CA GLU A 114 21.44 -7.89 6.47
C GLU A 114 20.40 -6.76 6.63
N PRO A 115 19.76 -6.24 5.55
CA PRO A 115 18.67 -5.27 5.67
C PRO A 115 17.49 -5.76 6.52
N ALA A 116 17.14 -7.05 6.42
CA ALA A 116 16.04 -7.63 7.21
C ALA A 116 16.38 -7.65 8.71
N VAL A 117 17.62 -8.02 9.07
CA VAL A 117 18.09 -8.04 10.46
C VAL A 117 18.19 -6.64 11.03
N GLU A 118 18.68 -5.67 10.25
CA GLU A 118 18.73 -4.26 10.67
C GLU A 118 17.33 -3.72 10.97
N LEU A 119 16.37 -3.96 10.07
CA LEU A 119 14.98 -3.55 10.24
C LEU A 119 14.34 -4.22 11.46
N LEU A 120 14.56 -5.52 11.66
CA LEU A 120 14.05 -6.22 12.85
C LEU A 120 14.64 -5.65 14.13
N THR A 121 15.94 -5.34 14.12
CA THR A 121 16.64 -4.77 15.27
C THR A 121 16.14 -3.37 15.61
N SER A 122 15.83 -2.53 14.60
CA SER A 122 15.23 -1.22 14.84
C SER A 122 13.84 -1.35 15.47
N MET A 123 12.99 -2.24 14.94
CA MET A 123 11.66 -2.51 15.51
C MET A 123 11.73 -3.00 16.96
N MET A 124 12.69 -3.88 17.28
CA MET A 124 12.88 -4.39 18.64
C MET A 124 13.27 -3.28 19.61
N ARG A 125 14.17 -2.37 19.21
CA ARG A 125 14.55 -1.21 20.03
C ARG A 125 13.34 -0.28 20.28
N ASP A 126 12.52 -0.04 19.28
CA ASP A 126 11.33 0.81 19.41
C ASP A 126 10.25 0.17 20.31
N THR A 127 10.18 -1.16 20.36
CA THR A 127 9.26 -1.88 21.29
C THR A 127 9.76 -1.98 22.73
N THR A 128 11.01 -1.61 23.03
CA THR A 128 11.56 -1.63 24.40
C THR A 128 11.23 -0.40 25.24
N GLY A 129 10.30 0.45 24.78
CA GLY A 129 9.74 1.56 25.55
C GLY A 129 8.72 1.13 26.62
N GLY A 130 9.21 0.49 27.69
CA GLY A 130 8.63 0.48 29.05
C GLY A 130 7.29 -0.27 29.31
N PRO A 131 7.13 -0.95 30.47
CA PRO A 131 5.81 -1.42 30.91
C PRO A 131 4.88 -0.22 31.21
N PRO A 132 3.55 -0.37 31.07
CA PRO A 132 2.63 0.64 31.55
C PRO A 132 2.83 0.80 33.05
N THR A 133 3.26 1.98 33.49
CA THR A 133 3.32 2.33 34.91
C THR A 133 1.91 2.25 35.51
N PRO A 134 1.77 1.76 36.76
CA PRO A 134 0.49 1.61 37.44
C PRO A 134 -0.23 2.94 37.66
#